data_AF-A0A2V6QWC3-F1
#
_entry.id   AF-A0A2V6QWC3-F1
#
_cell.length_a   1.000
_cell.length_b   1.000
_cell.length_c   1.000
_cell.angle_alpha   90.00
_cell.angle_beta   90.00
_cell.angle_gamma   90.00
#
_symmetry.space_group_name_H-M   'P 1'
#
loop_
_entity.id
_entity.type
_entity.pdbx_description
1 polymer ?
#
loop_
_entity_poly.entity_id
_entity_poly.type
_entity_poly.pdbx_seq_one_letter_code
_entity_poly.pdbx_strand_id
1 'polypeptide(L)'
;MKPRALVALLVLLAVAALSPLALASPVDPTWVADFWDDGDHDDVVLLVCATAAALHAPTTVPDSRRVVAGTPPMAEAGAPPLRAGAPVATRAPPRV
;
A
#
# COMPACT_ATOMS: atom_id res chain seq x y z
N MET A 1 -1.22 39.20 -18.45
CA MET A 1 -0.54 38.46 -17.36
C MET A 1 0.63 37.69 -17.94
N LYS A 2 1.79 37.65 -17.27
CA LYS A 2 2.92 36.83 -17.74
C LYS A 2 2.47 35.35 -17.76
N PRO A 3 2.84 34.54 -18.77
CA PRO A 3 2.38 33.15 -18.90
C PRO A 3 2.69 32.32 -17.65
N ARG A 4 3.83 32.59 -17.00
CA ARG A 4 4.22 31.98 -15.72
C ARG A 4 3.24 32.27 -14.57
N ALA A 5 2.72 33.50 -14.49
CA ALA A 5 1.75 33.89 -13.47
C ALA A 5 0.38 33.25 -13.70
N LEU A 6 -0.02 33.09 -14.97
CA LEU A 6 -1.24 32.38 -15.33
C LEU A 6 -1.15 30.90 -14.94
N VAL A 7 -0.03 30.24 -15.26
CA VAL A 7 0.20 28.83 -14.88
C VAL A 7 0.19 28.66 -13.36
N ALA A 8 0.88 29.54 -12.61
CA ALA A 8 0.87 29.50 -11.16
C ALA A 8 -0.54 29.66 -10.58
N LEU A 9 -1.35 30.58 -11.13
CA LEU A 9 -2.74 30.77 -10.71
C LEU A 9 -3.61 29.54 -11.00
N LEU A 10 -3.45 28.92 -12.18
CA LEU A 10 -4.17 27.70 -12.54
C LEU A 10 -3.81 26.53 -11.62
N VAL A 11 -2.53 26.34 -11.30
CA VAL A 11 -2.09 25.32 -10.35
C VAL A 11 -2.68 25.58 -8.96
N LEU A 12 -2.65 26.82 -8.49
CA LEU A 12 -3.18 27.18 -7.17
C LEU A 12 -4.69 26.95 -7.09
N LEU A 13 -5.44 27.32 -8.13
CA LEU A 13 -6.86 27.03 -8.25
C LEU A 13 -7.14 25.53 -8.32
N ALA A 14 -6.34 24.77 -9.09
CA ALA A 14 -6.49 23.32 -9.18
C ALA A 14 -6.30 22.66 -7.81
N VAL A 15 -5.22 22.99 -7.09
CA VAL A 15 -4.92 22.45 -5.75
C VAL A 15 -6.01 22.83 -4.75
N ALA A 16 -6.46 24.09 -4.76
CA ALA A 16 -7.54 24.55 -3.89
C ALA A 16 -8.87 23.83 -4.18
N ALA A 17 -9.13 23.49 -5.45
CA ALA A 17 -10.34 22.79 -5.87
C ALA A 17 -10.33 21.28 -5.56
N LEU A 18 -9.16 20.65 -5.37
CA LEU A 18 -9.05 19.20 -5.12
C LEU A 18 -9.88 18.74 -3.91
N SER A 19 -9.84 19.48 -2.80
CA SER A 19 -10.56 19.11 -1.57
C SER A 19 -12.09 19.14 -1.73
N PRO A 20 -12.73 20.24 -2.17
CA PRO A 20 -14.17 20.24 -2.37
C PRO A 20 -14.62 19.27 -3.48
N LEU A 21 -13.83 19.07 -4.54
CA LEU A 21 -14.16 18.06 -5.56
C LEU A 21 -14.07 16.63 -5.01
N ALA A 22 -13.11 16.34 -4.13
CA ALA A 22 -13.01 15.05 -3.47
C ALA A 22 -14.18 14.81 -2.51
N LEU A 23 -14.59 15.84 -1.75
CA LEU A 23 -15.71 15.78 -0.80
C LEU A 23 -17.09 15.72 -1.47
N ALA A 24 -17.21 16.18 -2.72
CA ALA A 24 -18.43 16.03 -3.50
C ALA A 24 -18.65 14.58 -3.99
N SER A 25 -17.64 13.73 -3.93
CA SER A 25 -17.78 12.30 -4.17
C SER A 25 -18.34 11.64 -2.89
N PRO A 26 -19.37 10.78 -2.99
CA PRO A 26 -19.76 9.95 -1.86
C PRO A 26 -18.57 9.10 -1.39
N VAL A 27 -18.56 8.78 -0.08
CA VAL A 27 -17.59 7.86 0.52
C VAL A 27 -17.59 6.56 -0.27
N ASP A 28 -16.41 6.07 -0.60
CA ASP A 28 -16.27 4.83 -1.35
C ASP A 28 -16.98 3.68 -0.60
N PRO A 29 -17.98 3.01 -1.22
CA PRO A 29 -18.66 1.90 -0.56
C PRO A 29 -17.74 0.70 -0.31
N THR A 30 -16.56 0.68 -0.93
CA THR A 30 -15.50 -0.32 -0.72
C THR A 30 -14.42 0.14 0.25
N TRP A 31 -14.60 1.29 0.90
CA TRP A 31 -13.72 1.72 1.99
C TRP A 31 -13.74 0.68 3.12
N VAL A 32 -12.56 0.16 3.43
CA VAL A 32 -12.31 -0.69 4.59
C VAL A 32 -11.55 0.17 5.58
N ALA A 33 -12.07 0.29 6.79
CA ALA A 33 -11.38 0.96 7.90
C ALA A 33 -10.01 0.33 8.11
N ASP A 34 -9.04 1.14 8.56
CA ASP A 34 -7.65 0.75 8.81
C ASP A 34 -6.83 0.45 7.53
N PHE A 35 -7.45 0.06 6.42
CA PHE A 35 -6.72 -0.35 5.21
C PHE A 35 -6.09 0.81 4.41
N TRP A 36 -6.70 2.00 4.41
CA TRP A 36 -6.26 3.13 3.56
C TRP A 36 -5.80 4.36 4.34
N ASP A 37 -5.89 4.30 5.65
CA ASP A 37 -5.56 5.34 6.62
C ASP A 37 -4.33 4.98 7.46
N ASP A 38 -3.45 4.11 6.93
CA ASP A 38 -2.20 3.67 7.59
C ASP A 38 -2.45 2.85 8.87
N GLY A 39 -3.64 2.25 9.00
CA GLY A 39 -4.07 1.44 10.14
C GLY A 39 -3.90 -0.07 9.94
N ASP A 40 -3.46 -0.53 8.78
CA ASP A 40 -3.30 -1.95 8.42
C ASP A 40 -1.94 -2.52 8.86
N HIS A 41 -1.21 -1.74 9.66
CA HIS A 41 0.07 -2.08 10.25
C HIS A 41 1.27 -2.04 9.30
N ASP A 42 1.23 -1.18 8.29
CA ASP A 42 2.43 -0.80 7.52
C ASP A 42 3.57 -0.32 8.46
N ASP A 43 3.24 0.35 9.56
CA ASP A 43 4.19 0.75 10.62
C ASP A 43 4.93 -0.43 11.25
N VAL A 44 4.24 -1.55 11.50
CA VAL A 44 4.83 -2.80 12.01
C VAL A 44 5.76 -3.43 10.98
N VAL A 45 5.36 -3.47 9.71
CA VAL A 45 6.21 -3.99 8.62
C VAL A 45 7.47 -3.14 8.48
N LEU A 46 7.33 -1.82 8.52
CA LEU A 46 8.45 -0.89 8.51
C LEU A 46 9.36 -1.09 9.71
N LEU A 47 8.81 -1.31 10.91
CA LEU A 47 9.56 -1.62 12.12
C LEU A 47 10.34 -2.94 11.98
N VAL A 48 9.72 -4.00 11.47
CA VAL A 48 10.40 -5.29 11.22
C VAL A 48 11.52 -5.12 10.20
N CYS A 49 11.28 -4.41 9.10
CA CYS A 49 12.30 -4.13 8.09
C CYS A 49 13.47 -3.31 8.67
N ALA A 50 13.17 -2.26 9.44
CA ALA A 50 14.19 -1.42 10.07
C ALA A 50 15.02 -2.20 11.10
N THR A 51 14.37 -3.02 11.93
CA THR A 51 15.06 -3.86 12.92
C THR A 51 15.91 -4.93 12.25
N ALA A 52 15.41 -5.59 11.19
CA ALA A 52 16.18 -6.55 10.41
C ALA A 52 17.39 -5.89 9.73
N ALA A 53 17.23 -4.67 9.19
CA ALA A 53 18.32 -3.92 8.58
C ALA A 53 19.36 -3.42 9.61
N ALA A 54 18.96 -3.22 10.87
CA ALA A 54 19.85 -2.84 11.96
C ALA A 54 20.66 -4.03 12.52
N LEU A 55 20.34 -5.27 12.14
CA LEU A 55 21.15 -6.43 12.50
C LEU A 55 22.50 -6.36 11.79
N HIS A 56 23.56 -6.70 12.51
CA HIS A 56 24.88 -6.87 11.90
C HIS A 56 24.81 -7.97 10.84
N ALA A 57 25.52 -7.76 9.73
CA ALA A 57 25.69 -8.80 8.72
C ALA A 57 26.15 -10.10 9.42
N PRO A 58 25.54 -11.25 9.10
CA PRO A 58 25.93 -12.50 9.74
C PRO A 58 27.43 -12.72 9.55
N THR A 59 28.13 -12.98 10.65
CA THR A 59 29.59 -13.18 10.69
C THR A 59 30.02 -14.44 9.92
N THR A 60 29.06 -15.33 9.67
CA THR A 60 29.19 -16.48 8.79
C THR A 60 28.31 -16.26 7.57
N VAL A 61 28.90 -16.30 6.38
CA VAL A 61 28.12 -16.45 5.16
C VAL A 61 27.49 -17.84 5.23
N PRO A 62 26.15 -17.98 5.28
CA PRO A 62 25.55 -19.30 5.26
C PRO A 62 25.94 -19.99 3.96
N ASP A 63 26.44 -21.22 4.05
CA ASP A 63 26.64 -22.07 2.88
C ASP A 63 25.29 -22.13 2.13
N SER A 64 25.24 -21.58 0.92
CA SER A 64 24.03 -21.48 0.11
C SER A 64 23.69 -22.84 -0.51
N ARG A 65 23.75 -23.89 0.29
CA ARG A 65 23.38 -25.23 -0.11
C ARG A 65 21.87 -25.35 -0.01
N ARG A 66 21.22 -25.70 -1.12
CA ARG A 66 19.79 -26.04 -1.10
C ARG A 66 19.62 -27.29 -0.23
N VAL A 67 19.02 -27.11 0.94
CA VAL A 67 18.57 -28.21 1.80
C VAL A 67 17.06 -28.29 1.67
N VAL A 68 16.54 -29.48 1.38
CA VAL A 68 15.10 -29.73 1.47
C VAL A 68 14.75 -29.76 2.95
N ALA A 69 14.28 -28.62 3.49
CA ALA A 69 13.86 -28.50 4.88
C ALA A 69 12.60 -29.36 5.18
N GLY A 70 11.88 -29.73 4.13
CA GLY A 70 10.72 -30.62 4.14
C GLY A 70 9.95 -30.47 2.84
N THR A 71 9.20 -31.49 2.46
CA THR A 71 8.13 -31.35 1.48
C THR A 71 6.86 -31.05 2.26
N PRO A 72 6.23 -29.85 2.12
CA PRO A 72 4.91 -29.67 2.69
C PRO A 72 4.00 -30.76 2.11
N PRO A 73 3.09 -31.35 2.91
CA PRO A 73 2.06 -32.18 2.33
C PRO A 73 1.39 -31.34 1.24
N MET A 74 1.32 -31.89 0.02
CA MET A 74 0.68 -31.23 -1.09
C MET A 74 -0.71 -30.83 -0.59
N ALA A 75 -0.99 -29.54 -0.51
CA ALA A 75 -2.32 -29.06 -0.16
C ALA A 75 -3.29 -29.85 -1.05
N GLU A 76 -4.30 -30.49 -0.46
CA GLU A 76 -5.27 -31.25 -1.24
C GLU A 76 -5.72 -30.38 -2.42
N ALA A 77 -5.77 -30.98 -3.60
CA ALA A 77 -6.06 -30.31 -4.87
C ALA A 77 -7.49 -29.73 -4.96
N GLY A 78 -8.11 -29.38 -3.84
CA GLY A 78 -9.42 -28.75 -3.69
C GLY A 78 -9.38 -27.31 -3.19
N ALA A 79 -8.20 -26.70 -2.96
CA ALA A 79 -8.14 -25.27 -2.71
C ALA A 79 -8.69 -24.53 -3.96
N PRO A 80 -9.78 -23.77 -3.85
CA PRO A 80 -10.33 -23.07 -5.00
C PRO A 80 -9.27 -22.10 -5.54
N PRO A 81 -9.16 -21.91 -6.87
CA PRO A 81 -8.25 -20.92 -7.42
C PRO A 81 -8.56 -19.57 -6.77
N LEU A 82 -7.53 -18.93 -6.22
CA LEU A 82 -7.60 -17.54 -5.77
C LEU A 82 -8.03 -16.69 -6.97
N ARG A 83 -9.29 -16.27 -6.97
CA ARG A 83 -9.78 -15.29 -7.95
C ARG A 83 -9.30 -13.93 -7.48
N ALA A 84 -8.23 -13.44 -8.08
CA ALA A 84 -7.94 -12.01 -8.00
C ALA A 84 -9.10 -11.29 -8.70
N GLY A 85 -9.95 -10.62 -7.90
CA GLY A 85 -10.91 -9.68 -8.45
C GLY A 85 -10.18 -8.57 -9.19
N ALA A 86 -10.84 -7.95 -10.17
CA ALA A 86 -10.32 -6.71 -10.73
C ALA A 86 -10.11 -5.72 -9.57
N PRO A 87 -9.00 -4.95 -9.55
CA PRO A 87 -8.82 -3.93 -8.53
C PRO A 87 -10.02 -2.99 -8.60
N VAL A 88 -10.77 -2.92 -7.51
CA VAL A 88 -11.78 -1.88 -7.35
C VAL A 88 -11.03 -0.56 -7.35
N ALA A 89 -11.54 0.43 -8.07
CA ALA A 89 -11.00 1.78 -8.04
C ALA A 89 -11.29 2.39 -6.67
N THR A 90 -10.43 2.11 -5.69
CA THR A 90 -10.57 2.56 -4.31
C THR A 90 -10.18 4.04 -4.18
N ARG A 91 -10.86 4.77 -3.28
CA ARG A 91 -10.57 6.18 -2.97
C ARG A 91 -10.13 6.39 -1.52
N ALA A 92 -9.57 7.58 -1.30
CA ALA A 92 -9.07 8.05 -0.01
C ALA A 92 -10.12 8.00 1.11
N PRO A 93 -9.69 7.82 2.37
CA PRO A 93 -10.59 7.67 3.52
C PRO A 93 -11.51 8.90 3.74
N PRO A 94 -12.71 8.70 4.31
CA PRO A 94 -13.55 9.79 4.78
C PRO A 94 -12.84 10.56 5.90
N ARG A 95 -13.02 11.89 5.95
CA ARG A 95 -12.50 12.70 7.07
C ARG A 95 -13.47 12.62 8.25
N VAL A 96 -12.93 12.35 9.43
CA VAL A 96 -13.60 12.54 10.73
C VAL A 96 -13.43 13.98 11.20
#